data_AF-A0AA87CTW4-F1
#
_entry.id   AF-A0AA87CTW4-F1
#
_cell.length_a   1.000
_cell.length_b   1.000
_cell.length_c   1.000
_cell.angle_alpha   90.00
_cell.angle_beta   90.00
_cell.angle_gamma   90.00
#
_symmetry.space_group_name_H-M   'P 1'
#
loop_
_entity.id
_entity.type
_entity.pdbx_description
1 polymer ?
#
loop_
_entity_poly.entity_id
_entity_poly.type
_entity_poly.pdbx_seq_one_letter_code
_entity_poly.pdbx_strand_id
1 'polypeptide(L)' 'MDRTIVGMLTNLTFRVNDEIKIAAISALGDYKATIEHQEAIVRIINLCQDPNKEIAVSAINTLSKLSVYFIPEGYTLK' A
#
# COMPACT_ATOMS: atom_id res chain seq x y z
N MET A 1 -12.95 11.74 4.80
CA MET A 1 -12.64 11.78 3.35
C MET A 1 -11.55 10.77 3.03
N ASP A 2 -10.43 10.81 3.76
CA ASP A 2 -9.30 9.88 3.59
C ASP A 2 -9.69 8.41 3.68
N ARG A 3 -10.59 8.05 4.62
CA ARG A 3 -11.13 6.69 4.74
C ARG A 3 -11.81 6.18 3.46
N THR A 4 -12.57 7.06 2.81
CA THR A 4 -13.26 6.78 1.55
C THR A 4 -12.27 6.65 0.39
N ILE A 5 -11.25 7.52 0.35
CA ILE A 5 -10.20 7.49 -0.69
C ILE A 5 -9.38 6.20 -0.56
N VAL A 6 -8.87 5.88 0.63
CA VAL A 6 -8.08 4.66 0.87
C VAL A 6 -8.91 3.40 0.58
N GLY A 7 -10.19 3.38 0.98
CA GLY A 7 -11.10 2.28 0.64
C GLY A 7 -11.28 2.12 -0.87
N MET A 8 -11.49 3.21 -1.61
CA MET A 8 -11.59 3.18 -3.07
C MET A 8 -10.31 2.68 -3.72
N LEU A 9 -9.14 3.19 -3.31
CA LEU A 9 -7.85 2.75 -3.83
C LEU A 9 -7.59 1.27 -3.53
N THR A 10 -7.93 0.81 -2.32
CA THR A 10 -7.83 -0.61 -1.95
C THR A 10 -8.69 -1.48 -2.87
N ASN A 11 -9.93 -1.07 -3.16
CA ASN A 11 -10.80 -1.79 -4.09
C ASN A 11 -10.24 -1.85 -5.52
N LEU A 12 -9.59 -0.78 -5.99
CA LEU A 12 -8.97 -0.76 -7.31
C LEU A 12 -7.83 -1.78 -7.45
N THR A 13 -7.18 -2.18 -6.35
CA THR A 13 -6.14 -3.22 -6.37
C THR A 13 -6.67 -4.63 -6.67
N PHE A 14 -7.99 -4.85 -6.65
CA PHE A 14 -8.61 -6.13 -7.01
C PHE A 14 -9.04 -6.22 -8.48
N ARG A 15 -8.88 -5.14 -9.25
CA ARG A 15 -9.27 -5.13 -10.67
C ARG A 15 -8.34 -6.00 -11.50
N VAL A 16 -8.83 -6.43 -12.66
CA VAL A 16 -8.07 -7.31 -13.58
C VAL A 16 -6.92 -6.57 -14.25
N ASN A 17 -7.08 -5.30 -14.59
CA ASN A 17 -6.06 -4.51 -15.28
C ASN A 17 -4.88 -4.20 -14.36
N ASP A 18 -3.68 -4.65 -14.76
CA ASP A 18 -2.47 -4.53 -13.97
C ASP A 18 -1.99 -3.09 -13.81
N GLU A 19 -2.12 -2.23 -14.83
CA GLU A 19 -1.78 -0.80 -14.73
C GLU A 19 -2.64 -0.10 -13.67
N ILE A 20 -3.95 -0.40 -13.63
CA ILE A 20 -4.86 0.13 -12.62
C ILE A 20 -4.48 -0.36 -11.23
N LYS A 21 -4.11 -1.64 -11.08
CA LYS A 21 -3.62 -2.19 -9.81
C LYS A 21 -2.35 -1.46 -9.37
N ILE A 22 -1.36 -1.32 -10.25
CA ILE A 22 -0.08 -0.66 -9.96
C ILE A 22 -0.28 0.80 -9.55
N ALA A 23 -1.14 1.53 -10.26
CA ALA A 23 -1.47 2.92 -9.94
C ALA A 23 -2.15 3.04 -8.57
N ALA A 24 -3.10 2.16 -8.27
CA ALA A 24 -3.78 2.14 -6.98
C ALA A 24 -2.83 1.81 -5.82
N ILE A 25 -1.94 0.82 -6.01
CA ILE A 25 -0.90 0.44 -5.03
C ILE A 25 0.02 1.63 -4.77
N SER A 26 0.51 2.28 -5.84
CA SER A 26 1.41 3.43 -5.72
C SER A 26 0.74 4.58 -4.96
N ALA A 27 -0.52 4.90 -5.29
CA ALA A 27 -1.29 5.93 -4.61
C ALA A 27 -1.46 5.61 -3.12
N LEU A 28 -1.78 4.37 -2.74
CA LEU A 28 -1.89 3.97 -1.33
C LEU A 28 -0.61 4.29 -0.53
N GLY A 29 0.57 4.19 -1.14
CA GLY A 29 1.84 4.54 -0.51
C GLY A 29 2.06 6.04 -0.27
N ASP A 30 1.37 6.89 -1.02
CA ASP A 30 1.46 8.35 -0.91
C ASP A 30 0.42 8.92 0.09
N TYR A 31 -0.59 8.12 0.47
CA TYR A 31 -1.57 8.49 1.51
C TYR A 31 -1.15 7.97 2.89
N LYS A 32 -0.72 8.86 3.79
CA LYS A 32 -0.38 8.51 5.19
C LYS A 32 -1.51 7.74 5.89
N ALA A 33 -2.76 8.13 5.64
CA ALA A 33 -3.93 7.49 6.24
C ALA A 33 -4.02 5.98 5.96
N THR A 34 -3.34 5.46 4.93
CA THR A 34 -3.28 4.03 4.61
C THR A 34 -2.82 3.18 5.81
N ILE A 35 -1.94 3.69 6.69
CA ILE A 35 -1.46 2.94 7.86
C ILE A 35 -2.56 2.63 8.88
N GLU A 36 -3.63 3.41 8.89
CA GLU A 36 -4.79 3.21 9.77
C GLU A 36 -5.80 2.22 9.19
N HIS A 37 -5.56 1.73 7.96
CA HIS A 37 -6.45 0.86 7.21
C HIS A 37 -5.86 -0.55 7.10
N GLN A 38 -6.17 -1.39 8.09
CA GLN A 38 -5.66 -2.76 8.16
C GLN A 38 -5.92 -3.57 6.87
N GLU A 39 -7.10 -3.45 6.27
CA GLU A 39 -7.43 -4.14 5.01
C GLU A 39 -6.53 -3.71 3.86
N ALA A 40 -6.21 -2.42 3.76
CA ALA A 40 -5.30 -1.89 2.74
C ALA A 40 -3.89 -2.46 2.94
N ILE A 41 -3.39 -2.44 4.18
CA ILE A 41 -2.06 -2.98 4.52
C ILE A 41 -1.97 -4.48 4.22
N VAL A 42 -2.96 -5.27 4.67
CA VAL A 42 -3.02 -6.72 4.37
C VAL A 42 -3.06 -6.96 2.87
N ARG A 43 -3.82 -6.16 2.12
CA ARG A 43 -3.89 -6.27 0.67
C ARG A 43 -2.54 -6.00 0.02
N ILE A 44 -1.83 -4.94 0.43
CA ILE A 44 -0.49 -4.62 -0.10
C ILE A 44 0.50 -5.75 0.23
N ILE A 45 0.48 -6.31 1.45
CA ILE A 45 1.32 -7.46 1.83
C ILE A 45 1.07 -8.66 0.91
N ASN A 46 -0.20 -8.99 0.64
CA ASN A 46 -0.54 -10.09 -0.25
C ASN A 46 -0.04 -9.83 -1.69
N LEU A 47 -0.07 -8.58 -2.15
CA LEU A 47 0.40 -8.19 -3.48
C LEU A 47 1.92 -8.29 -3.64
N CYS A 48 2.70 -8.31 -2.56
CA CYS A 48 4.15 -8.59 -2.62
C CYS A 48 4.45 -10.01 -3.15
N GLN A 49 3.47 -10.91 -3.14
CA GLN A 49 3.57 -12.27 -3.66
C GLN A 49 2.85 -12.46 -5.01
N ASP A 50 2.39 -11.37 -5.63
CA ASP A 50 1.71 -11.45 -6.92
C ASP A 50 2.67 -12.00 -8.01
N PRO A 51 2.23 -12.93 -8.87
CA PRO A 51 3.07 -13.48 -9.93
C PRO A 51 3.48 -12.43 -10.96
N ASN A 52 2.72 -11.34 -11.12
CA ASN A 52 3.16 -10.20 -11.91
C ASN A 52 4.24 -9.42 -11.15
N LYS A 53 5.46 -9.47 -11.68
CA LYS A 53 6.64 -8.76 -11.15
C LYS A 53 6.38 -7.28 -10.87
N GLU A 54 5.69 -6.56 -11.76
CA GLU A 54 5.48 -5.12 -11.63
C GLU A 54 4.54 -4.79 -10.46
N ILE A 55 3.51 -5.62 -10.27
CA ILE A 55 2.61 -5.54 -9.12
C ILE A 55 3.37 -5.81 -7.82
N ALA A 56 4.15 -6.89 -7.77
CA ALA A 56 4.95 -7.23 -6.59
C ALA A 56 5.94 -6.13 -6.21
N VAL A 57 6.67 -5.59 -7.20
CA VAL A 57 7.61 -4.48 -6.99
C VAL A 57 6.89 -3.21 -6.50
N SER A 58 5.75 -2.87 -7.10
CA SER A 58 4.93 -1.72 -6.66
C SER A 58 4.48 -1.86 -5.21
N ALA A 59 4.06 -3.07 -4.80
CA ALA A 59 3.64 -3.36 -3.43
C ALA A 59 4.80 -3.25 -2.43
N ILE A 60 5.97 -3.80 -2.76
CA ILE A 60 7.18 -3.69 -1.94
C ILE A 60 7.58 -2.22 -1.74
N ASN A 61 7.61 -1.44 -2.83
CA ASN A 61 7.95 -0.02 -2.77
C ASN A 61 6.94 0.75 -1.92
N THR A 62 5.65 0.40 -2.01
CA THR A 62 4.59 1.00 -1.21
C THR A 62 4.76 0.73 0.28
N LEU A 63 5.06 -0.51 0.69
CA LEU A 63 5.36 -0.82 2.08
C LEU A 63 6.63 -0.11 2.57
N SER A 64 7.66 0.00 1.72
CA SER A 64 8.87 0.75 2.04
C SER A 64 8.57 2.23 2.30
N LYS A 65 7.74 2.88 1.46
CA LYS A 65 7.27 4.26 1.68
C LYS A 65 6.51 4.41 3.00
N LEU A 66 5.61 3.48 3.30
CA LEU A 66 4.79 3.55 4.53
C LEU A 66 5.56 3.17 5.80
N SER A 67 6.71 2.49 5.67
CA SER A 67 7.51 1.98 6.80
C SER A 67 7.92 3.05 7.80
N VAL A 68 8.15 4.27 7.35
CA VAL A 68 8.51 5.41 8.20
C VAL A 68 7.44 5.75 9.24
N TYR A 69 6.21 5.29 9.02
CA TYR A 69 5.08 5.51 9.93
C TYR A 69 4.76 4.29 10.81
N PHE A 70 5.37 3.13 10.56
CA PHE A 70 5.21 1.93 11.41
C PHE A 70 6.20 1.89 12.57
N ILE A 71 7.22 2.76 12.57
CA ILE A 71 8.17 2.87 13.67
C ILE A 71 7.50 3.67 14.80
N PRO A 72 7.32 3.10 16.00
CA PRO A 72 6.84 3.84 17.15
C PRO A 72 7.79 5.01 17.45
N GLU A 73 7.26 6.19 17.75
CA GLU A 73 8.06 7.32 18.23
C GLU A 73 8.88 6.86 19.46
N GLY A 74 10.19 6.66 19.27
CA GLY A 74 11.09 6.11 20.29
C GLY A 74 12.20 5.19 19.76
N TYR A 75 12.10 4.67 18.53
CA TYR A 75 13.11 3.80 17.91
C TYR A 75 14.07 4.50 16.94
N THR A 76 14.38 5.78 17.15
CA THR A 76 15.56 6.40 16.51
C THR A 76 16.82 5.86 17.20
N LEU A 77 17.59 5.06 16.47
CA LEU A 77 18.96 4.70 16.84
C LEU A 77 19.75 5.99 17.08
N LYS A 78 20.25 6.17 18.30
CA LYS A 78 21.24 7.19 18.65
C LYS A 78 22.56 6.93 17.93
#